data_AF-A0A2M7L2F5-F1
#
_entry.id   AF-A0A2M7L2F5-F1
#
_cell.length_a   1.000
_cell.length_b   1.000
_cell.length_c   1.000
_cell.angle_alpha   90.00
_cell.angle_beta   90.00
_cell.angle_gamma   90.00
#
_symmetry.space_group_name_H-M   'P 1'
#
loop_
_entity.id
_entity.type
_entity.pdbx_description
1 polymer ?
#
loop_
_entity_poly.entity_id
_entity_poly.type
_entity_poly.pdbx_seq_one_letter_code
_entity_poly.pdbx_strand_id
1 'polypeptide(L)'
;MKNAKTIGSAILLIALAAVWVWQVREQTLLARRPFPSAMAALDARDVAGLVARLKDADPGSRRIAAYGIGIVAKTTGTAATLEEAIEPLTAALTDPDPLVRRGAANGIGLIALKSGDRARFERAVRPLGEVTKDPDAFVAAHAARALERIGTPSARAIAGAYRRRENIPAEAPLVPEEGVVEAPPESE
;
A
#
# COMPACT_ATOMS: atom_id res chain seq x y z
N MET A 1 39.66 -13.51 -65.06
CA MET A 1 39.38 -14.52 -64.01
C MET A 1 40.21 -14.18 -62.77
N LYS A 2 39.53 -13.78 -61.68
CA LYS A 2 39.98 -13.59 -60.29
C LYS A 2 39.15 -12.42 -59.78
N ASN A 3 38.07 -12.72 -59.05
CA ASN A 3 37.36 -11.84 -58.10
C ASN A 3 36.23 -12.61 -57.36
N ALA A 4 36.11 -13.93 -57.55
CA ALA A 4 35.21 -14.78 -56.76
C ALA A 4 35.63 -14.92 -55.27
N LYS A 5 36.83 -14.46 -54.88
CA LYS A 5 37.29 -14.51 -53.48
C LYS A 5 36.83 -13.30 -52.65
N THR A 6 36.38 -12.21 -53.28
CA THR A 6 36.05 -10.97 -52.56
C THR A 6 34.64 -10.97 -51.98
N ILE A 7 33.70 -11.69 -52.62
CA ILE A 7 32.29 -11.74 -52.20
C ILE A 7 32.12 -12.61 -50.94
N GLY A 8 32.86 -13.73 -50.84
CA GLY A 8 32.84 -14.59 -49.65
C GLY A 8 33.41 -13.91 -48.40
N SER A 9 34.48 -13.11 -48.56
CA SER A 9 35.08 -12.36 -47.45
C SER A 9 34.20 -11.22 -46.95
N ALA A 10 33.45 -10.54 -47.84
CA ALA A 10 32.52 -9.49 -47.45
C ALA A 10 31.33 -10.03 -46.64
N ILE A 11 30.78 -11.18 -47.04
CA ILE A 11 29.68 -11.84 -46.32
C ILE A 11 30.17 -12.36 -44.95
N LEU A 12 31.38 -12.89 -44.87
CA LEU A 12 31.97 -13.34 -43.60
C LEU A 12 32.25 -12.16 -42.65
N LEU A 13 32.68 -11.00 -43.16
CA LEU A 13 32.88 -9.80 -42.36
C LEU A 13 31.55 -9.18 -41.89
N ILE A 14 30.50 -9.24 -42.71
CA ILE A 14 29.14 -8.81 -42.30
C ILE A 14 28.57 -9.77 -41.24
N ALA A 15 28.78 -11.08 -41.39
CA ALA A 15 28.35 -12.08 -40.40
C ALA A 15 29.13 -11.93 -39.08
N LEU A 16 30.45 -11.71 -39.14
CA LEU A 16 31.27 -11.47 -37.96
C LEU A 16 30.96 -10.12 -37.31
N ALA A 17 30.66 -9.08 -38.09
CA ALA A 17 30.19 -7.80 -37.58
C ALA A 17 28.79 -7.89 -36.97
N ALA A 18 27.89 -8.69 -37.54
CA ALA A 18 26.57 -8.96 -36.98
C ALA A 18 26.65 -9.76 -35.68
N VAL A 19 27.59 -10.72 -35.57
CA VAL A 19 27.90 -11.43 -34.32
C VAL A 19 28.60 -10.51 -33.32
N TRP A 20 29.51 -9.62 -33.74
CA TRP A 20 30.08 -8.59 -32.86
C TRP A 20 29.01 -7.63 -32.36
N VAL A 21 28.08 -7.21 -33.22
CA VAL A 21 26.94 -6.37 -32.86
C VAL A 21 25.94 -7.12 -31.99
N TRP A 22 25.72 -8.43 -32.19
CA TRP A 22 24.86 -9.26 -31.34
C TRP A 22 25.51 -9.50 -29.96
N GLN A 23 26.78 -9.90 -29.92
CA GLN A 23 27.58 -10.17 -28.73
C GLN A 23 27.87 -8.89 -27.90
N VAL A 24 28.12 -7.75 -28.55
CA VAL A 24 28.32 -6.45 -27.87
C VAL A 24 26.99 -5.80 -27.50
N ARG A 25 25.89 -6.05 -28.24
CA ARG A 25 24.53 -5.68 -27.78
C ARG A 25 24.15 -6.44 -26.50
N GLU A 26 24.61 -7.68 -26.34
CA GLU A 26 24.43 -8.46 -25.11
C GLU A 26 25.26 -7.89 -23.93
N GLN A 27 26.39 -7.23 -24.20
CA GLN A 27 27.24 -6.63 -23.15
C GLN A 27 26.87 -5.18 -22.77
N THR A 28 26.08 -4.49 -23.60
CA THR A 28 25.58 -3.12 -23.30
C THR A 28 24.22 -3.10 -22.58
N LEU A 29 23.80 -4.20 -21.97
CA LEU A 29 22.59 -4.26 -21.14
C LEU A 29 22.81 -3.83 -19.67
N LEU A 30 24.06 -3.56 -19.28
CA LEU A 30 24.40 -3.12 -17.91
C LEU A 30 24.57 -1.58 -17.75
N ALA A 31 24.54 -0.81 -18.84
CA ALA A 31 24.87 0.62 -18.81
C ALA A 31 23.71 1.57 -19.18
N ARG A 32 22.52 1.04 -19.45
CA ARG A 32 21.31 1.84 -19.63
C ARG A 32 20.22 1.28 -18.73
N ARG A 33 20.36 1.51 -17.42
CA ARG A 33 19.30 1.21 -16.44
C ARG A 33 18.00 1.86 -16.95
N PRO A 34 16.99 1.09 -17.40
CA PRO A 34 15.66 1.63 -17.30
C PRO A 34 15.37 1.80 -15.81
N PHE A 35 14.85 2.96 -15.43
CA PHE A 35 14.39 3.24 -14.08
C PHE A 35 13.54 2.05 -13.56
N PRO A 36 13.86 1.46 -12.39
CA PRO A 36 13.09 0.36 -11.79
C PRO A 36 11.62 0.67 -11.45
N SER A 37 11.18 1.92 -11.65
CA SER A 37 9.85 2.40 -11.30
C SER A 37 8.72 1.87 -12.21
N ALA A 38 9.03 1.26 -13.36
CA ALA A 38 8.03 0.98 -14.41
C ALA A 38 7.54 -0.49 -14.56
N MET A 39 8.11 -1.48 -13.86
CA MET A 39 7.65 -2.89 -13.94
C MET A 39 7.41 -3.55 -12.57
N ALA A 40 7.99 -3.01 -11.48
CA ALA A 40 7.78 -3.48 -10.11
C ALA A 40 6.61 -2.78 -9.39
N ALA A 41 5.76 -2.08 -10.15
CA ALA A 41 4.34 -1.94 -9.82
C ALA A 41 3.71 -3.34 -9.92
N LEU A 42 4.11 -4.22 -9.01
CA LEU A 42 3.44 -5.47 -8.69
C LEU A 42 1.96 -5.14 -8.64
N ASP A 43 1.16 -5.96 -9.32
CA ASP A 43 -0.30 -5.91 -9.34
C ASP A 43 -0.75 -5.40 -7.97
N ALA A 44 -1.51 -4.30 -7.87
CA ALA A 44 -1.90 -3.73 -6.58
C ALA A 44 -2.74 -4.71 -5.73
N ARG A 45 -2.91 -5.95 -6.21
CA ARG A 45 -3.43 -7.16 -5.59
C ARG A 45 -2.38 -7.99 -4.83
N ASP A 46 -1.08 -7.82 -5.11
CA ASP A 46 -0.01 -8.51 -4.40
C ASP A 46 0.25 -7.87 -3.04
N VAL A 47 -0.29 -8.50 -2.01
CA VAL A 47 -0.17 -8.05 -0.62
C VAL A 47 1.29 -8.03 -0.17
N ALA A 48 2.13 -8.98 -0.63
CA ALA A 48 3.53 -9.05 -0.22
C ALA A 48 4.33 -7.84 -0.71
N GLY A 49 4.14 -7.47 -1.99
CA GLY A 49 4.74 -6.27 -2.57
C GLY A 49 4.32 -4.98 -1.86
N LEU A 50 3.04 -4.86 -1.49
CA LEU A 50 2.56 -3.70 -0.74
C LEU A 50 3.11 -3.67 0.70
N VAL A 51 3.18 -4.82 1.38
CA VAL A 51 3.76 -4.92 2.72
C VAL A 51 5.21 -4.46 2.75
N ALA A 52 6.01 -4.85 1.76
CA ALA A 52 7.41 -4.40 1.65
C ALA A 52 7.52 -2.87 1.55
N ARG A 53 6.61 -2.24 0.80
CA ARG A 53 6.59 -0.79 0.56
C ARG A 53 6.14 0.05 1.76
N LEU A 54 5.56 -0.56 2.80
CA LEU A 54 5.22 0.14 4.05
C LEU A 54 6.46 0.69 4.77
N LYS A 55 7.66 0.19 4.45
CA LYS A 55 8.93 0.65 5.04
C LYS A 55 9.79 1.43 4.06
N ASP A 56 9.23 1.83 2.91
CA ASP A 56 9.97 2.58 1.89
C ASP A 56 10.40 3.96 2.41
N ALA A 57 11.57 4.44 1.97
CA ALA A 57 12.06 5.77 2.33
C ALA A 57 11.12 6.86 1.79
N ASP A 58 10.55 6.66 0.61
CA ASP A 58 9.61 7.58 -0.02
C ASP A 58 8.22 7.54 0.67
N PRO A 59 7.74 8.65 1.24
CA PRO A 59 6.41 8.71 1.84
C PRO A 59 5.29 8.40 0.83
N GLY A 60 5.45 8.77 -0.45
CA GLY A 60 4.47 8.45 -1.49
C GLY A 60 4.26 6.93 -1.63
N SER A 61 5.36 6.18 -1.61
CA SER A 61 5.37 4.74 -1.68
C SER A 61 4.74 4.07 -0.46
N ARG A 62 4.99 4.59 0.74
CA ARG A 62 4.34 4.12 1.97
C ARG A 62 2.84 4.41 2.00
N ARG A 63 2.41 5.58 1.51
CA ARG A 63 0.98 5.95 1.41
C ARG A 63 0.24 4.99 0.47
N ILE A 64 0.80 4.77 -0.72
CA ILE A 64 0.24 3.84 -1.71
C ILE A 64 0.13 2.44 -1.12
N ALA A 65 1.16 2.00 -0.39
CA ALA A 65 1.15 0.69 0.28
C ALA A 65 0.01 0.57 1.30
N ALA A 66 -0.06 1.51 2.24
CA ALA A 66 -1.06 1.48 3.32
C ALA A 66 -2.49 1.53 2.79
N TYR A 67 -2.75 2.41 1.82
CA TYR A 67 -4.06 2.52 1.20
C TYR A 67 -4.39 1.31 0.30
N GLY A 68 -3.41 0.88 -0.50
CA GLY A 68 -3.54 -0.25 -1.42
C GLY A 68 -3.95 -1.54 -0.70
N ILE A 69 -3.33 -1.84 0.44
CA ILE A 69 -3.70 -3.04 1.23
C ILE A 69 -5.16 -2.98 1.67
N GLY A 70 -5.66 -1.80 2.05
CA GLY A 70 -7.08 -1.60 2.37
C GLY A 70 -8.00 -1.86 1.16
N ILE A 71 -7.62 -1.39 -0.02
CA ILE A 71 -8.37 -1.64 -1.26
C ILE A 71 -8.39 -3.13 -1.60
N VAL A 72 -7.25 -3.83 -1.46
CA VAL A 72 -7.20 -5.29 -1.63
C VAL A 72 -8.16 -5.95 -0.66
N ALA A 73 -8.16 -5.57 0.61
CA ALA A 73 -9.09 -6.13 1.60
C ALA A 73 -10.57 -5.94 1.21
N LYS A 74 -10.92 -4.75 0.71
CA LYS A 74 -12.29 -4.43 0.26
C LYS A 74 -12.71 -5.22 -0.99
N THR A 75 -11.79 -5.48 -1.92
CA THR A 75 -12.10 -5.99 -3.26
C THR A 75 -11.74 -7.46 -3.42
N THR A 76 -10.47 -7.78 -3.64
CA THR A 76 -9.99 -9.09 -4.11
C THR A 76 -9.36 -9.96 -3.04
N GLY A 77 -8.93 -9.37 -1.92
CA GLY A 77 -8.17 -10.05 -0.87
C GLY A 77 -8.99 -11.11 -0.13
N THR A 78 -8.32 -12.20 0.22
CA THR A 78 -8.83 -13.23 1.12
C THR A 78 -8.25 -13.03 2.52
N ALA A 79 -8.91 -13.55 3.55
CA ALA A 79 -8.41 -13.46 4.92
C ALA A 79 -7.00 -14.06 5.05
N ALA A 80 -6.71 -15.18 4.37
CA ALA A 80 -5.39 -15.80 4.35
C ALA A 80 -4.31 -14.91 3.75
N THR A 81 -4.61 -14.23 2.64
CA THR A 81 -3.63 -13.34 1.97
C THR A 81 -3.34 -12.05 2.73
N LEU A 82 -4.25 -11.62 3.60
CA LEU A 82 -4.16 -10.34 4.31
C LEU A 82 -3.61 -10.50 5.73
N GLU A 83 -3.48 -11.73 6.22
CA GLU A 83 -2.99 -12.04 7.55
C GLU A 83 -1.58 -11.47 7.76
N GLU A 84 -0.70 -11.63 6.77
CA GLU A 84 0.67 -11.13 6.81
C GLU A 84 0.76 -9.59 6.81
N ALA A 85 -0.32 -8.89 6.45
CA ALA A 85 -0.34 -7.43 6.42
C ALA A 85 -0.69 -6.79 7.76
N ILE A 86 -1.24 -7.55 8.73
CA ILE A 86 -1.72 -7.00 10.01
C ILE A 86 -0.57 -6.38 10.82
N GLU A 87 0.53 -7.10 11.03
CA GLU A 87 1.67 -6.61 11.80
C GLU A 87 2.39 -5.44 11.10
N PRO A 88 2.69 -5.49 9.78
CA PRO A 88 3.23 -4.34 9.05
C PRO A 88 2.36 -3.09 9.10
N LEU A 89 1.03 -3.22 8.92
CA LEU A 89 0.11 -2.10 9.05
C LEU A 89 0.10 -1.57 10.49
N THR A 90 0.15 -2.45 11.48
CA THR A 90 0.21 -2.06 12.90
C THR A 90 1.47 -1.25 13.19
N ALA A 91 2.61 -1.59 12.58
CA ALA A 91 3.82 -0.77 12.68
C ALA A 91 3.65 0.61 11.99
N ALA A 92 3.00 0.64 10.83
CA ALA A 92 2.75 1.86 10.06
C ALA A 92 1.79 2.84 10.75
N LEU A 93 1.09 2.43 11.83
CA LEU A 93 0.32 3.34 12.70
C LEU A 93 1.19 4.39 13.40
N THR A 94 2.51 4.21 13.43
CA THR A 94 3.46 5.16 14.03
C THR A 94 4.26 5.95 13.00
N ASP A 95 3.88 5.88 11.73
CA ASP A 95 4.57 6.60 10.65
C ASP A 95 4.54 8.12 10.88
N PRO A 96 5.64 8.84 10.59
CA PRO A 96 5.64 10.31 10.66
C PRO A 96 4.57 10.95 9.75
N ASP A 97 4.19 10.29 8.67
CA ASP A 97 3.21 10.78 7.71
C ASP A 97 1.76 10.46 8.14
N PRO A 98 0.90 11.47 8.39
CA PRO A 98 -0.50 11.26 8.77
C PRO A 98 -1.30 10.44 7.76
N LEU A 99 -1.00 10.57 6.45
CA LEU A 99 -1.70 9.81 5.42
C LEU A 99 -1.35 8.32 5.47
N VAL A 100 -0.12 7.98 5.86
CA VAL A 100 0.29 6.59 6.09
C VAL A 100 -0.42 6.04 7.33
N ARG A 101 -0.46 6.79 8.44
CA ARG A 101 -1.17 6.38 9.65
C ARG A 101 -2.67 6.16 9.40
N ARG A 102 -3.33 7.09 8.70
CA ARG A 102 -4.73 6.96 8.26
C ARG A 102 -4.92 5.71 7.40
N GLY A 103 -4.06 5.52 6.40
CA GLY A 103 -4.12 4.37 5.50
C GLY A 103 -3.97 3.06 6.26
N ALA A 104 -3.03 3.01 7.21
CA ALA A 104 -2.78 1.85 8.06
C ALA A 104 -4.00 1.51 8.94
N ALA A 105 -4.57 2.50 9.63
CA ALA A 105 -5.77 2.33 10.42
C ALA A 105 -6.95 1.84 9.56
N ASN A 106 -7.19 2.46 8.40
CA ASN A 106 -8.25 2.04 7.49
C ASN A 106 -8.04 0.60 7.00
N GLY A 107 -6.80 0.27 6.60
CA GLY A 107 -6.42 -1.06 6.13
C GLY A 107 -6.70 -2.13 7.18
N ILE A 108 -6.26 -1.94 8.42
CA ILE A 108 -6.54 -2.87 9.53
C ILE A 108 -8.05 -3.07 9.72
N GLY A 109 -8.82 -1.98 9.72
CA GLY A 109 -10.28 -2.07 9.86
C GLY A 109 -10.96 -2.82 8.72
N LEU A 110 -10.51 -2.62 7.47
CA LEU A 110 -11.05 -3.32 6.31
C LEU A 110 -10.70 -4.82 6.31
N ILE A 111 -9.47 -5.17 6.72
CA ILE A 111 -9.08 -6.57 6.90
C ILE A 111 -9.93 -7.22 8.00
N ALA A 112 -10.21 -6.49 9.09
CA ALA A 112 -11.06 -6.98 10.17
C ALA A 112 -12.51 -7.24 9.73
N LEU A 113 -13.08 -6.43 8.84
CA LEU A 113 -14.41 -6.70 8.26
C LEU A 113 -14.43 -7.96 7.38
N LYS A 114 -13.32 -8.25 6.71
CA LYS A 114 -13.19 -9.42 5.84
C LYS A 114 -12.91 -10.70 6.63
N SER A 115 -12.22 -10.59 7.76
CA SER A 115 -11.82 -11.71 8.60
C SER A 115 -12.92 -12.06 9.62
N GLY A 116 -13.19 -13.37 9.79
CA GLY A 116 -14.06 -13.85 10.86
C GLY A 116 -13.37 -14.00 12.22
N ASP A 117 -12.04 -13.97 12.26
CA ASP A 117 -11.25 -14.19 13.46
C ASP A 117 -10.78 -12.87 14.07
N ARG A 118 -11.53 -12.40 15.08
CA ARG A 118 -11.25 -11.14 15.77
C ARG A 118 -10.01 -11.20 16.66
N ALA A 119 -9.62 -12.39 17.13
CA ALA A 119 -8.51 -12.54 18.07
C ALA A 119 -7.17 -12.11 17.46
N ARG A 120 -7.03 -12.24 16.14
CA ARG A 120 -5.82 -11.86 15.38
C ARG A 120 -5.54 -10.35 15.42
N PHE A 121 -6.57 -9.53 15.65
CA PHE A 121 -6.43 -8.08 15.71
C PHE A 121 -6.12 -7.57 17.12
N GLU A 122 -6.10 -8.42 18.14
CA GLU A 122 -5.92 -7.98 19.54
C GLU A 122 -4.59 -7.21 19.72
N ARG A 123 -3.55 -7.61 18.98
CA ARG A 123 -2.25 -6.91 18.97
C ARG A 123 -2.33 -5.51 18.35
N ALA A 124 -3.29 -5.25 17.47
CA ALA A 124 -3.53 -3.95 16.84
C ALA A 124 -4.46 -3.05 17.67
N VAL A 125 -5.25 -3.60 18.62
CA VAL A 125 -6.22 -2.84 19.42
C VAL A 125 -5.58 -1.72 20.22
N ARG A 126 -4.51 -2.02 20.98
CA ARG A 126 -3.81 -0.99 21.77
C ARG A 126 -3.12 0.07 20.90
N PRO A 127 -2.34 -0.29 19.86
CA PRO A 127 -1.78 0.69 18.92
C PRO A 127 -2.85 1.60 18.28
N LEU A 128 -3.96 1.04 17.80
CA LEU A 128 -5.07 1.83 17.27
C LEU A 128 -5.67 2.75 18.34
N GLY A 129 -5.77 2.29 19.59
CA GLY A 129 -6.21 3.12 20.71
C GLY A 129 -5.32 4.33 20.95
N GLU A 130 -4.01 4.23 20.75
CA GLU A 130 -3.13 5.41 20.80
C GLU A 130 -3.35 6.34 19.59
N VAL A 131 -3.56 5.80 18.39
CA VAL A 131 -3.87 6.59 17.19
C VAL A 131 -5.22 7.31 17.31
N THR A 132 -6.16 6.83 18.14
CA THR A 132 -7.40 7.61 18.41
C THR A 132 -7.11 8.96 19.10
N LYS A 133 -5.90 9.20 19.60
CA LYS A 133 -5.46 10.47 20.19
C LYS A 133 -4.60 11.30 19.24
N ASP A 134 -4.50 10.89 17.97
CA ASP A 134 -3.71 11.59 16.96
C ASP A 134 -4.20 13.04 16.81
N PRO A 135 -3.28 14.02 16.64
CA PRO A 135 -3.66 15.41 16.40
C PRO A 135 -4.43 15.61 15.08
N ASP A 136 -4.27 14.72 14.10
CA ASP A 136 -5.06 14.73 12.88
C ASP A 136 -6.41 14.04 13.13
N ALA A 137 -7.49 14.82 13.09
CA ALA A 137 -8.85 14.34 13.33
C ALA A 137 -9.28 13.22 12.36
N PHE A 138 -8.83 13.25 11.10
CA PHE A 138 -9.13 12.18 10.16
C PHE A 138 -8.39 10.89 10.55
N VAL A 139 -7.12 10.98 10.96
CA VAL A 139 -6.35 9.83 11.44
C VAL A 139 -7.03 9.22 12.67
N ALA A 140 -7.38 10.05 13.66
CA ALA A 140 -8.04 9.61 14.89
C ALA A 140 -9.39 8.94 14.63
N ALA A 141 -10.21 9.52 13.75
CA ALA A 141 -11.51 8.98 13.35
C ALA A 141 -11.37 7.62 12.63
N HIS A 142 -10.38 7.48 11.74
CA HIS A 142 -10.13 6.20 11.04
C HIS A 142 -9.67 5.11 12.00
N ALA A 143 -8.86 5.44 13.01
CA ALA A 143 -8.45 4.50 14.04
C ALA A 143 -9.63 4.04 14.90
N ALA A 144 -10.49 4.97 15.32
CA ALA A 144 -11.72 4.64 16.03
C ALA A 144 -12.65 3.75 15.19
N ARG A 145 -12.82 4.05 13.89
CA ARG A 145 -13.59 3.21 12.96
C ARG A 145 -12.98 1.82 12.78
N ALA A 146 -11.66 1.71 12.75
CA ALA A 146 -10.98 0.42 12.68
C ALA A 146 -11.26 -0.44 13.92
N LEU A 147 -11.25 0.18 15.11
CA LEU A 147 -11.59 -0.49 16.37
C LEU A 147 -13.06 -0.97 16.40
N GLU A 148 -14.00 -0.19 15.87
CA GLU A 148 -15.39 -0.65 15.72
C GLU A 148 -15.50 -1.88 14.81
N ARG A 149 -14.77 -1.87 13.69
CA ARG A 149 -14.72 -2.98 12.72
C ARG A 149 -14.07 -4.24 13.31
N ILE A 150 -13.04 -4.08 14.14
CA ILE A 150 -12.43 -5.20 14.89
C ILE A 150 -13.45 -5.81 15.85
N GLY A 151 -14.18 -4.98 16.59
CA GLY A 151 -15.33 -5.43 17.37
C GLY A 151 -15.00 -6.42 18.49
N THR A 152 -13.78 -6.44 19.03
CA THR A 152 -13.53 -7.08 20.34
C THR A 152 -14.10 -6.21 21.45
N PRO A 153 -14.40 -6.76 22.65
CA PRO A 153 -14.86 -5.94 23.79
C PRO A 153 -13.92 -4.76 24.09
N SER A 154 -12.61 -5.02 24.08
CA SER A 154 -11.56 -4.01 24.24
C SER A 154 -11.63 -2.93 23.16
N ALA A 155 -11.75 -3.33 21.89
CA ALA A 155 -11.82 -2.39 20.78
C ALA A 155 -13.06 -1.49 20.83
N ARG A 156 -14.23 -2.07 21.16
CA ARG A 156 -15.47 -1.31 21.33
C ARG A 156 -15.39 -0.30 22.48
N ALA A 157 -14.77 -0.69 23.60
CA ALA A 157 -14.61 0.22 24.73
C ALA A 157 -13.80 1.47 24.36
N ILE A 158 -12.71 1.28 23.61
CA ILE A 158 -11.85 2.36 23.13
C ILE A 158 -12.59 3.24 22.10
N ALA A 159 -13.25 2.64 21.10
CA ALA A 159 -14.02 3.40 20.11
C ALA A 159 -15.17 4.20 20.76
N GLY A 160 -15.85 3.62 21.75
CA GLY A 160 -16.88 4.33 22.51
C GLY A 160 -16.32 5.48 23.36
N ALA A 161 -15.10 5.35 23.88
CA ALA A 161 -14.42 6.43 24.57
C ALA A 161 -14.07 7.58 23.61
N TYR A 162 -13.61 7.27 22.40
CA TYR A 162 -13.41 8.26 21.34
C TYR A 162 -14.71 9.02 21.02
N ARG A 163 -15.82 8.30 20.77
CA ARG A 163 -17.13 8.92 20.51
C ARG A 163 -17.55 9.89 21.61
N ARG A 164 -17.43 9.49 22.88
CA ARG A 164 -17.77 10.35 24.01
C ARG A 164 -16.89 11.60 24.07
N ARG A 165 -15.60 11.47 23.79
CA ARG A 165 -14.65 12.59 23.81
C ARG A 165 -14.96 13.60 22.71
N GLU A 166 -15.28 13.13 21.51
CA GLU A 166 -15.60 13.97 20.35
C GLU A 166 -17.09 14.35 20.26
N ASN A 167 -17.89 14.00 21.28
CA ASN A 167 -19.34 14.22 21.32
C ASN A 167 -20.10 13.67 20.08
N ILE A 168 -19.67 12.51 19.58
CA ILE A 168 -20.27 11.84 18.42
C ILE A 168 -21.36 10.85 18.90
N PRO A 169 -22.62 10.96 18.43
CA PRO A 169 -23.70 10.01 18.75
C PRO A 169 -23.34 8.57 18.38
N ALA A 170 -23.88 7.57 19.06
CA ALA A 170 -23.52 6.16 18.83
C ALA A 170 -23.85 5.67 17.41
N GLU A 171 -24.90 6.21 16.81
CA GLU A 171 -25.43 5.83 15.51
C GLU A 171 -24.74 6.58 14.35
N ALA A 172 -24.04 7.68 14.65
CA ALA A 172 -23.38 8.48 13.63
C ALA A 172 -22.15 7.74 13.07
N PRO A 173 -21.87 7.83 11.77
CA PRO A 173 -20.64 7.26 11.22
C PRO A 173 -19.41 7.99 11.77
N LEU A 174 -18.38 7.24 12.22
CA LEU A 174 -17.12 7.83 12.71
C LEU A 174 -16.31 8.52 11.62
N VAL A 175 -16.44 8.05 10.39
CA VAL A 175 -15.79 8.63 9.21
C VAL A 175 -16.88 8.78 8.15
N PRO A 176 -17.08 9.97 7.56
CA PRO A 176 -18.04 10.16 6.49
C PRO A 176 -17.76 9.19 5.34
N GLU A 177 -18.80 8.76 4.63
CA GLU A 177 -18.67 7.97 3.40
C GLU A 177 -17.68 8.68 2.46
N GLU A 178 -16.61 8.01 2.04
CA GLU A 178 -15.65 8.58 1.08
C GLU A 178 -16.39 8.84 -0.24
N GLY A 179 -16.83 10.09 -0.44
CA GLY A 179 -17.65 10.48 -1.60
C GLY A 179 -18.42 11.80 -1.46
N VAL A 180 -18.64 12.33 -0.25
CA VAL A 180 -19.22 13.67 -0.08
C VAL A 180 -18.11 14.66 0.25
N VAL A 181 -17.60 15.31 -0.79
CA VAL A 181 -16.92 16.60 -0.62
C VAL A 181 -18.03 17.58 -0.24
N GLU A 182 -18.26 17.81 1.05
CA GLU A 182 -19.02 18.99 1.46
C GLU A 182 -18.25 20.18 0.91
N ALA A 183 -18.85 20.87 -0.06
CA ALA A 183 -18.30 22.09 -0.60
C ALA A 183 -18.01 23.04 0.58
N PRO A 184 -16.87 23.74 0.58
CA PRO A 184 -16.63 24.75 1.59
C PRO A 184 -17.82 25.71 1.61
N PRO A 185 -18.29 26.16 2.79
CA PRO A 185 -19.40 27.08 2.86
C PRO A 185 -19.08 28.27 1.96
N GLU A 186 -19.98 28.56 1.02
CA GLU A 186 -19.89 29.76 0.20
C GLU A 186 -19.81 30.94 1.18
N SER A 187 -18.68 31.64 1.15
CA SER A 187 -18.50 32.86 1.91
C SER A 187 -19.52 33.88 1.42
N GLU A 188 -20.49 34.23 2.29
CA GLU A 188 -21.39 35.37 2.11
C GLU A 188 -20.62 36.70 1.97
#